data_AF-A0A6J5FS17-F1
#
_entry.id   AF-A0A6J5FS17-F1
#
_cell.length_a   1.000
_cell.length_b   1.000
_cell.length_c   1.000
_cell.angle_alpha   90.00
_cell.angle_beta   90.00
_cell.angle_gamma   90.00
#
_symmetry.space_group_name_H-M   'P 1'
#
loop_
_entity.id
_entity.type
_entity.pdbx_description
1 polymer ?
#
loop_
_entity_poly.entity_id
_entity_poly.type
_entity_poly.pdbx_seq_one_letter_code
_entity_poly.pdbx_strand_id
1 'polypeptide(L)'
;MAHRLHASHRIMVDAVVDQAFMFFTPAGEELWVDGWKPTYVYPRDGRTESGMVFTTGQGDELTIWTLVDFDRRAHRSRYCVARRPRAPALSRCVVSHSTRRAPKHA
;
A
#
# COMPACT_ATOMS: atom_id res chain seq x y z
N MET A 1 20.22 5.89 -19.37
CA MET A 1 20.14 6.62 -18.08
C MET A 1 18.83 6.27 -17.40
N ALA A 2 18.86 5.91 -16.11
CA ALA A 2 17.64 5.61 -15.36
C ALA A 2 17.03 6.92 -14.85
N HIS A 3 15.87 7.32 -15.36
CA HIS A 3 15.14 8.48 -14.85
C HIS A 3 14.30 8.04 -13.66
N ARG A 4 14.60 8.58 -12.47
CA ARG A 4 13.81 8.35 -11.27
C ARG A 4 12.80 9.47 -11.12
N LEU A 5 11.52 9.13 -11.24
CA LEU A 5 10.42 10.03 -10.93
C LEU A 5 10.00 9.87 -9.47
N HIS A 6 9.62 10.97 -8.84
CA HIS A 6 9.08 10.99 -7.48
C HIS A 6 7.79 11.82 -7.47
N ALA A 7 6.71 11.21 -6.98
CA ALA A 7 5.41 11.85 -6.82
C ALA A 7 4.86 11.53 -5.43
N SER A 8 4.07 12.44 -4.87
CA SER A 8 3.43 12.26 -3.57
C SER A 8 2.01 12.83 -3.58
N HIS A 9 1.15 12.22 -2.78
CA HIS A 9 -0.23 12.65 -2.59
C HIS A 9 -0.64 12.47 -1.12
N ARG A 10 -1.64 13.24 -0.66
CA ARG A 10 -2.17 13.15 0.70
C ARG A 10 -3.69 13.28 0.66
N ILE A 11 -4.35 12.40 1.38
CA ILE A 11 -5.79 12.41 1.62
C ILE A 11 -6.09 12.53 3.11
N MET A 12 -7.29 12.97 3.44
CA MET A 12 -7.83 12.99 4.79
C MET A 12 -8.89 11.88 4.90
N VAL A 13 -8.79 11.07 5.95
CA VAL A 13 -9.72 9.97 6.22
C VAL A 13 -10.29 10.20 7.62
N ASP A 14 -11.62 10.14 7.74
CA ASP A 14 -12.30 10.26 9.04
C ASP A 14 -12.29 8.92 9.77
N ALA A 15 -11.10 8.53 10.24
CA ALA A 15 -10.89 7.31 10.99
C ALA A 15 -9.69 7.46 11.93
N VAL A 16 -9.66 6.65 12.98
CA VAL A 16 -8.49 6.56 13.86
C VAL A 16 -7.31 5.97 13.11
N VAL A 17 -6.11 6.48 13.38
CA VAL A 17 -4.91 6.17 12.60
C VAL A 17 -4.59 4.67 12.55
N ASP A 18 -4.76 3.97 13.67
CA ASP A 18 -4.52 2.52 13.73
C ASP A 18 -5.44 1.72 12.80
N GLN A 19 -6.71 2.13 12.67
CA GLN A 19 -7.67 1.48 11.78
C GLN A 19 -7.44 1.90 10.33
N ALA A 20 -7.25 3.21 10.09
CA ALA A 20 -6.96 3.76 8.77
C ALA A 20 -5.73 3.11 8.14
N PHE A 21 -4.67 2.89 8.92
CA PHE A 21 -3.45 2.27 8.42
C PHE A 21 -3.65 0.84 7.90
N MET A 22 -4.54 0.06 8.53
CA MET A 22 -4.79 -1.32 8.12
C MET A 22 -5.49 -1.43 6.76
N PHE A 23 -6.21 -0.40 6.30
CA PHE A 23 -6.79 -0.36 4.95
C PHE A 23 -5.76 -0.26 3.82
N PHE A 24 -4.50 0.07 4.13
CA PHE A 24 -3.38 0.12 3.18
C PHE A 24 -2.47 -1.13 3.26
N THR A 25 -3.03 -2.23 3.73
CA THR A 25 -2.44 -3.57 3.64
C THR A 25 -3.10 -4.33 2.49
N PRO A 26 -2.48 -5.39 1.94
CA PRO A 26 -3.08 -6.09 0.81
C PRO A 26 -4.47 -6.65 1.15
N ALA A 27 -4.66 -7.20 2.36
CA ALA A 27 -5.96 -7.65 2.83
C ALA A 27 -6.94 -6.49 3.09
N GLY A 28 -6.43 -5.35 3.57
CA GLY A 28 -7.25 -4.16 3.79
C GLY A 28 -7.78 -3.55 2.50
N GLU A 29 -6.97 -3.57 1.44
CA GLU A 29 -7.36 -3.06 0.12
C GLU A 29 -8.46 -3.91 -0.55
N GLU A 30 -8.61 -5.19 -0.20
CA GLU A 30 -9.73 -6.02 -0.67
C GLU A 30 -11.10 -5.47 -0.23
N LEU A 31 -11.14 -4.66 0.82
CA LEU A 31 -12.38 -4.10 1.37
C LEU A 31 -12.91 -2.90 0.59
N TRP A 32 -12.08 -2.25 -0.23
CA TRP A 32 -12.45 -0.96 -0.84
C TRP A 32 -11.88 -0.72 -2.24
N VAL A 33 -10.94 -1.53 -2.72
CA VAL A 33 -10.42 -1.46 -4.08
C VAL A 33 -11.13 -2.49 -4.95
N ASP A 34 -11.98 -2.02 -5.86
CA ASP A 34 -12.72 -2.89 -6.78
C ASP A 34 -11.75 -3.76 -7.61
N GLY A 35 -12.02 -5.07 -7.62
CA GLY A 35 -11.22 -6.04 -8.38
C GLY A 35 -9.87 -6.39 -7.75
N TRP A 36 -9.54 -5.84 -6.58
CA TRP A 36 -8.34 -6.20 -5.84
C TRP A 36 -8.44 -7.62 -5.28
N LYS A 37 -7.58 -8.51 -5.77
CA LYS A 37 -7.56 -9.95 -5.43
C LYS A 37 -6.11 -10.42 -5.28
N PRO A 38 -5.46 -10.16 -4.14
CA PRO A 38 -4.08 -10.53 -3.93
C PRO A 38 -3.95 -12.04 -3.80
N THR A 39 -2.95 -12.61 -4.49
CA THR A 39 -2.54 -14.00 -4.28
C THR A 39 -1.26 -14.01 -3.46
N TYR A 40 -1.34 -14.51 -2.23
CA TYR A 40 -0.20 -14.52 -1.32
C TYR A 40 0.83 -15.60 -1.69
N VAL A 41 2.07 -15.16 -1.94
CA VAL A 41 3.20 -16.04 -2.25
C VAL A 41 3.96 -16.36 -0.96
N TYR A 42 4.24 -15.33 -0.17
CA TYR A 42 4.88 -15.44 1.13
C TYR A 42 4.47 -14.25 2.02
N PRO A 43 4.23 -14.46 3.31
CA PRO A 43 3.78 -15.73 3.90
C PRO A 43 2.43 -16.14 3.28
N ARG A 44 2.21 -17.44 3.11
CA ARG A 44 1.04 -17.98 2.38
C ARG A 44 -0.28 -17.76 3.09
N ASP A 45 -0.25 -17.53 4.40
CA ASP A 45 -1.42 -17.24 5.23
C ASP A 45 -1.88 -15.77 5.12
N GLY A 46 -1.16 -14.94 4.37
CA GLY A 46 -1.52 -13.54 4.13
C GLY A 46 -1.23 -12.61 5.33
N ARG A 47 -0.52 -13.06 6.36
CA ARG A 47 -0.12 -12.18 7.47
C ARG A 47 0.75 -11.04 6.95
N THR A 48 0.36 -9.80 7.25
CA THR A 48 1.08 -8.61 6.77
C THR A 48 2.35 -8.39 7.59
N GLU A 49 3.51 -8.59 6.97
CA GLU A 49 4.81 -8.36 7.58
C GLU A 49 5.88 -7.98 6.55
N SER A 50 6.96 -7.35 7.01
CA SER A 50 8.11 -7.03 6.16
C SER A 50 8.63 -8.29 5.47
N GLY A 51 8.88 -8.20 4.17
CA GLY A 51 9.24 -9.33 3.31
C GLY A 51 8.04 -10.06 2.69
N MET A 52 6.79 -9.69 3.02
CA MET A 52 5.62 -10.24 2.34
C MET A 52 5.72 -10.03 0.82
N VAL A 53 5.40 -11.07 0.07
CA VAL A 53 5.29 -11.10 -1.38
C VAL A 53 3.90 -11.59 -1.77
N PHE A 54 3.23 -10.84 -2.63
CA PHE A 54 1.95 -11.23 -3.22
C PHE A 54 1.87 -10.75 -4.66
N THR A 55 0.95 -11.33 -5.41
CA THR A 55 0.70 -10.95 -6.81
C THR A 55 -0.73 -10.49 -7.02
N THR A 56 -0.92 -9.66 -8.03
CA THR A 56 -2.24 -9.26 -8.55
C THR A 56 -2.24 -9.34 -10.07
N GLY A 57 -3.42 -9.49 -10.68
CA GLY A 57 -3.54 -9.67 -12.12
C GLY A 57 -3.03 -11.03 -12.60
N GLN A 58 -2.99 -11.22 -13.92
CA GLN A 58 -2.54 -12.45 -14.59
C GLN A 58 -1.91 -12.10 -15.94
N GLY A 59 -1.10 -13.00 -16.50
CA GLY A 59 -0.47 -12.80 -17.82
C GLY A 59 0.36 -11.50 -17.88
N ASP A 60 0.08 -10.66 -18.89
CA ASP A 60 0.78 -9.39 -19.10
C ASP A 60 0.42 -8.30 -18.06
N GLU A 61 -0.67 -8.48 -17.33
CA GLU A 61 -1.07 -7.62 -16.21
C GLU A 61 -0.47 -8.06 -14.87
N LEU A 62 0.25 -9.20 -14.84
CA LEU A 62 0.83 -9.74 -13.62
C LEU A 62 1.74 -8.72 -12.95
N THR A 63 1.38 -8.36 -11.73
CA THR A 63 2.11 -7.43 -10.88
C THR A 63 2.59 -8.14 -9.64
N ILE A 64 3.89 -8.04 -9.36
CA ILE A 64 4.52 -8.60 -8.17
C ILE A 64 4.72 -7.46 -7.17
N TRP A 65 4.30 -7.69 -5.94
CA TRP A 65 4.40 -6.76 -4.84
C TRP A 65 5.29 -7.33 -3.75
N THR A 66 6.14 -6.49 -3.17
CA THR A 66 6.92 -6.84 -1.97
C THR A 66 6.77 -5.75 -0.93
N LEU A 67 6.31 -6.12 0.27
CA LEU A 67 6.27 -5.24 1.43
C LEU A 67 7.69 -5.11 1.98
N VAL A 68 8.39 -4.04 1.61
CA VAL A 68 9.80 -3.78 1.97
C VAL A 68 9.93 -3.50 3.47
N ASP A 69 9.05 -2.68 4.01
CA ASP A 69 8.92 -2.50 5.45
C ASP A 69 7.47 -2.27 5.87
N PHE A 70 7.16 -2.72 7.08
CA PHE A 70 5.87 -2.51 7.72
C PHE A 70 6.07 -2.19 9.20
N ASP A 71 5.84 -0.93 9.55
CA ASP A 71 5.98 -0.41 10.90
C ASP A 71 4.60 0.03 11.41
N ARG A 72 3.97 -0.86 12.19
CA ARG A 72 2.64 -0.61 12.75
C ARG A 72 2.63 0.51 13.80
N ARG A 73 3.74 0.73 14.50
CA ARG A 73 3.83 1.76 15.55
C ARG A 73 4.00 3.14 14.95
N ALA A 74 4.75 3.24 13.85
CA ALA A 74 4.94 4.49 13.11
C ALA A 74 3.97 4.65 11.92
N HIS A 75 3.00 3.75 11.76
CA HIS A 75 1.98 3.75 10.70
C HIS A 75 2.58 3.96 9.30
N ARG A 76 3.67 3.26 9.03
CA ARG A 76 4.45 3.38 7.80
C ARG A 76 4.55 2.03 7.11
N SER A 77 4.28 2.01 5.81
CA SER A 77 4.55 0.87 4.94
C SER A 77 5.28 1.31 3.68
N ARG A 78 6.16 0.46 3.15
CA ARG A 78 6.76 0.64 1.83
C ARG A 78 6.59 -0.61 1.01
N TYR A 79 6.15 -0.43 -0.23
CA TYR A 79 6.00 -1.51 -1.20
C TYR A 79 6.94 -1.29 -2.38
N CYS A 80 7.63 -2.33 -2.80
CA CYS A 80 8.23 -2.41 -4.12
C CYS A 80 7.25 -3.12 -5.05
N VAL A 81 6.99 -2.53 -6.21
CA VAL A 81 6.10 -3.11 -7.22
C VAL A 81 6.87 -3.32 -8.51
N ALA A 82 6.75 -4.51 -9.08
CA ALA A 82 7.35 -4.88 -10.35
C ALA A 82 6.26 -5.43 -11.28
N ARG A 83 6.09 -4.75 -12.43
CA ARG A 83 5.19 -5.18 -13.50
C ARG A 83 5.94 -5.09 -14.81
N ARG A 84 6.00 -6.15 -15.60
CA ARG A 84 6.62 -6.07 -16.93
C ARG A 84 5.71 -5.29 -17.91
N PRO A 85 6.29 -4.62 -18.94
CA PRO A 85 7.73 -4.35 -19.14
C PRO A 85 8.24 -3.12 -18.35
N ARG A 86 7.44 -2.58 -17.41
CA ARG A 86 7.76 -1.34 -16.69
C ARG A 86 8.92 -1.56 -15.69
N ALA A 87 9.68 -0.50 -15.45
CA ALA A 87 10.66 -0.48 -14.38
C ALA A 87 9.97 -0.60 -13.00
N PRO A 88 10.62 -1.20 -11.99
CA PRO A 88 10.05 -1.27 -10.65
C PRO A 88 9.78 0.12 -10.05
N ALA A 89 8.73 0.23 -9.25
CA ALA A 89 8.41 1.43 -8.49
C ALA A 89 8.41 1.15 -6.98
N LEU A 90 8.72 2.17 -6.18
CA LEU A 90 8.63 2.10 -4.71
C LEU A 90 7.51 3.01 -4.24
N SER A 91 6.47 2.43 -3.65
CA SER A 91 5.39 3.15 -2.98
C SER A 91 5.68 3.26 -1.48
N ARG A 92 5.35 4.39 -0.88
CA ARG A 92 5.44 4.61 0.57
C ARG A 92 4.10 5.17 1.05
N CYS A 93 3.48 4.50 2.00
CA CYS A 93 2.32 4.99 2.72
C CYS A 93 2.73 5.38 4.15
N VAL A 94 2.24 6.53 4.60
CA VAL A 94 2.34 6.98 6.00
C VAL A 94 0.97 7.50 6.39
N VAL A 95 0.40 6.95 7.46
CA VAL A 95 -0.86 7.43 8.04
C VAL A 95 -0.54 8.10 9.35
N SER A 96 -1.10 9.28 9.60
CA SER A 96 -0.83 10.02 10.82
C SER A 96 -2.01 10.88 11.21
N HIS A 97 -2.06 11.27 12.49
CA HIS A 97 -3.09 12.17 12.97
C HIS A 97 -2.92 13.53 12.29
N SER A 98 -4.00 14.05 11.72
CA SER A 98 -4.00 15.42 11.24
C SER A 98 -4.25 16.37 12.40
N THR A 99 -3.34 17.32 12.60
CA THR A 99 -3.55 18.46 13.51
C THR A 99 -4.36 19.57 12.86
N ARG A 100 -4.68 19.47 11.56
CA ARG A 100 -5.57 20.42 10.88
C ARG A 100 -7.01 20.02 11.15
N ARG A 101 -7.70 20.88 11.92
CA ARG A 101 -9.17 20.85 12.05
C ARG A 101 -9.76 20.88 10.65
N ALA A 102 -10.63 19.92 10.31
CA ALA A 102 -11.41 20.01 9.08
C ALA A 102 -12.13 21.37 9.05
N PRO A 103 -12.18 22.08 7.90
CA PRO A 103 -13.05 23.23 7.78
C PRO A 103 -14.46 22.75 8.10
N LYS A 104 -15.10 23.36 9.10
CA LYS A 104 -16.52 23.14 9.36
C LYS A 104 -17.24 23.59 8.09
N HIS A 105 -17.83 22.67 7.35
CA HIS A 105 -18.80 23.03 6.33
C HIS A 105 -19.93 23.79 7.05
N ALA A 106 -20.06 25.08 6.72
CA ALA A 106 -21.15 25.95 7.14
C ALA A 106 -22.33 25.80 6.17
#